data_AF-A0A258BIC4-F1
#
_entry.id   AF-A0A258BIC4-F1
#
_cell.length_a   1.000
_cell.length_b   1.000
_cell.length_c   1.000
_cell.angle_alpha   90.00
_cell.angle_beta   90.00
_cell.angle_gamma   90.00
#
_symmetry.space_group_name_H-M   'P 1'
#
loop_
_entity.id
_entity.type
_entity.pdbx_description
1 polymer ?
#
loop_
_entity_poly.entity_id
_entity_poly.type
_entity_poly.pdbx_seq_one_letter_code
_entity_poly.pdbx_strand_id
1 'polypeptide(L)'
;MTSTFHTRLLALVLTVIALTIFGIKVFQYKYPLTPGAQTTTWDFEVYLDFDTANQPVRIETFIPSNSDTRSVSQEQYYNGAFGLRLESDDEDGRKAIWTYRYPDDR
;
A
#
# COMPACT_ATOMS: atom_id res chain seq x y z
N MET A 1 25.37 42.34 27.04
CA MET A 1 24.15 42.34 26.19
C MET A 1 24.26 41.15 25.26
N THR A 2 23.73 40.00 25.68
CA THR A 2 23.97 38.70 25.03
C THR A 2 23.12 38.57 23.76
N SER A 3 23.76 38.03 22.73
CA SER A 3 23.35 38.06 21.33
C SER A 3 22.08 37.24 21.07
N THR A 4 20.92 37.90 21.08
CA THR A 4 19.62 37.34 20.69
C THR A 4 19.57 36.89 19.22
N PHE A 5 20.60 37.21 18.43
CA PHE A 5 20.71 36.84 17.02
C PHE A 5 20.77 35.32 16.82
N HIS A 6 21.57 34.63 17.64
CA HIS A 6 21.71 33.17 17.56
C HIS A 6 20.39 32.46 17.84
N THR A 7 19.65 32.93 18.85
CA THR A 7 18.33 32.41 19.19
C THR A 7 17.31 32.66 18.08
N ARG A 8 17.30 33.87 17.50
CA ARG A 8 16.41 34.22 16.38
C ARG A 8 16.72 33.40 15.12
N LEU A 9 18.01 33.18 14.83
CA LEU A 9 18.46 32.36 13.70
C LEU A 9 18.00 30.90 13.87
N LEU A 10 18.21 30.33 15.05
CA LEU A 10 17.76 28.97 15.35
C LEU A 10 16.23 28.83 15.25
N ALA A 11 15.49 29.79 15.78
CA ALA A 11 14.02 29.81 15.70
C ALA A 11 13.54 29.88 14.24
N LEU A 12 14.20 30.67 13.38
CA LEU A 12 13.88 30.76 11.96
C LEU A 12 14.12 29.42 11.25
N VAL A 13 15.28 28.78 11.50
CA VAL A 13 15.61 27.48 10.92
C VAL A 13 14.58 26.42 11.32
N LEU A 14 14.24 26.34 12.61
CA LEU A 14 13.22 25.40 13.10
C LEU A 14 11.85 25.66 12.47
N THR A 15 11.47 26.92 12.31
CA THR A 15 10.21 27.30 11.66
C THR A 15 10.19 26.85 10.20
N VAL A 16 11.28 27.05 9.46
CA VAL A 16 11.40 26.61 8.07
C VAL A 16 11.31 25.08 7.95
N ILE A 17 11.95 24.35 8.86
CA ILE A 17 11.88 22.88 8.90
C ILE A 17 10.44 22.42 9.18
N ALA A 18 9.78 23.02 10.18
CA ALA A 18 8.40 22.70 10.52
C ALA A 18 7.44 22.97 9.36
N LEU A 19 7.57 24.11 8.68
CA LEU A 19 6.77 24.45 7.51
C LEU A 19 7.03 23.51 6.33
N THR A 20 8.28 23.08 6.13
CA THR A 20 8.64 22.11 5.09
C THR A 20 7.96 20.77 5.34
N ILE A 21 8.07 20.23 6.56
CA ILE A 21 7.44 18.95 6.93
C ILE A 21 5.92 19.05 6.80
N PHE A 22 5.34 20.15 7.27
CA PHE A 22 3.91 20.42 7.16
C PHE A 22 3.47 20.46 5.68
N GLY A 23 4.21 21.19 4.83
CA GLY A 23 3.94 21.27 3.40
C GLY A 23 3.98 19.90 2.73
N ILE A 24 4.98 19.07 3.02
CA ILE A 24 5.08 17.70 2.48
C ILE A 24 3.83 16.89 2.85
N LYS A 25 3.42 16.92 4.12
CA LYS A 25 2.23 16.18 4.58
C LYS A 25 0.96 16.60 3.86
N VAL A 26 0.76 17.91 3.68
CA VAL A 26 -0.47 18.46 3.09
C VAL A 26 -0.50 18.27 1.58
N PHE A 27 0.59 18.60 0.87
CA PHE A 27 0.59 18.65 -0.59
C PHE A 27 0.88 17.29 -1.22
N GLN A 28 1.81 16.51 -0.66
CA GLN A 28 2.25 15.23 -1.20
C GLN A 28 1.41 14.06 -0.66
N TYR A 29 1.22 14.00 0.66
CA TYR A 29 0.45 12.92 1.28
C TYR A 29 -1.04 13.22 1.46
N LYS A 30 -1.51 14.39 1.01
CA LYS A 30 -2.93 14.79 1.04
C LYS A 30 -3.56 14.69 2.44
N TYR A 31 -2.77 14.93 3.49
CA TYR A 31 -3.31 14.94 4.85
C TYR A 31 -4.33 16.07 4.99
N PRO A 32 -5.51 15.80 5.56
CA PRO A 32 -6.53 16.82 5.71
C PRO A 32 -6.13 17.88 6.72
N LEU A 33 -6.39 19.14 6.38
CA LEU A 33 -6.14 20.29 7.25
C LEU A 33 -7.21 20.47 8.32
N THR A 34 -8.40 19.89 8.12
CA THR A 34 -9.55 20.02 9.02
C THR A 34 -9.92 18.68 9.64
N PRO A 35 -10.33 18.67 10.93
CA PRO A 35 -10.87 17.50 11.56
C PRO A 35 -12.19 17.08 10.88
N GLY A 36 -12.42 15.78 10.76
CA GLY A 36 -13.64 15.22 10.16
C GLY A 36 -13.61 15.08 8.64
N ALA A 37 -12.50 15.44 7.98
CA ALA A 37 -12.26 15.02 6.60
C ALA A 37 -12.12 13.50 6.58
N GLN A 38 -13.10 12.83 6.00
CA GLN A 38 -13.13 11.37 5.87
C GLN A 38 -12.68 11.01 4.46
N THR A 39 -11.65 10.18 4.36
CA THR A 39 -11.34 9.46 3.13
C THR A 39 -12.24 8.24 3.07
N THR A 40 -12.96 8.06 1.97
CA THR A 40 -13.70 6.82 1.72
C THR A 40 -12.72 5.72 1.35
N THR A 41 -12.47 4.82 2.30
CA THR A 41 -11.67 3.61 2.08
C THR A 41 -12.58 2.46 1.67
N TRP A 42 -12.10 1.64 0.74
CA TRP A 42 -12.77 0.42 0.31
C TRP A 42 -11.86 -0.75 0.63
N ASP A 43 -12.37 -1.69 1.43
CA ASP A 43 -11.68 -2.91 1.79
C ASP A 43 -12.22 -4.07 0.94
N PHE A 44 -11.31 -4.76 0.25
CA PHE A 44 -11.64 -5.92 -0.57
C PHE A 44 -10.93 -7.14 0.00
N GLU A 45 -11.70 -8.15 0.39
CA GLU A 45 -11.18 -9.42 0.91
C GLU A 45 -11.72 -10.58 0.08
N VAL A 46 -10.81 -11.48 -0.32
CA VAL A 46 -11.14 -12.67 -1.09
C VAL A 46 -10.69 -13.89 -0.29
N TYR A 47 -11.66 -14.71 0.11
CA TYR A 47 -11.41 -15.98 0.78
C TYR A 47 -11.86 -17.12 -0.14
N LEU A 48 -10.97 -18.09 -0.34
CA LEU A 48 -11.21 -19.24 -1.21
C LEU A 48 -10.94 -20.52 -0.42
N ASP A 49 -11.94 -21.38 -0.36
CA ASP A 49 -11.88 -22.72 0.22
C ASP A 49 -12.51 -23.70 -0.78
N PHE A 50 -11.76 -24.74 -1.15
CA PHE A 50 -12.18 -25.69 -2.17
C PHE A 50 -11.48 -27.04 -1.96
N ASP A 51 -12.23 -28.11 -2.18
CA ASP A 51 -11.69 -29.47 -2.20
C ASP A 51 -11.03 -29.74 -3.55
N THR A 52 -9.75 -30.10 -3.51
CA THR A 52 -9.00 -30.50 -4.69
C THR A 52 -8.87 -32.00 -4.63
N ALA A 53 -9.43 -32.70 -5.60
CA ALA A 53 -9.36 -34.16 -5.70
C ALA A 53 -7.92 -34.66 -6.00
N ASN A 54 -6.95 -34.27 -5.17
CA ASN A 54 -5.51 -34.42 -5.32
C ASN A 54 -4.95 -33.96 -6.67
N GLN A 55 -5.50 -32.88 -7.23
CA GLN A 55 -5.03 -32.33 -8.51
C GLN A 55 -4.30 -31.00 -8.32
N PRO A 56 -3.32 -30.67 -9.18
CA PRO A 56 -2.69 -29.35 -9.18
C PRO A 56 -3.72 -28.24 -9.38
N VAL A 57 -3.60 -27.17 -8.62
CA VAL A 57 -4.51 -26.02 -8.73
C VAL A 57 -3.78 -24.72 -8.99
N ARG A 58 -4.39 -23.91 -9.84
CA ARG A 58 -4.01 -22.53 -10.15
C ARG A 58 -5.20 -21.62 -9.91
N ILE A 59 -5.02 -20.63 -9.04
CA ILE A 59 -6.01 -19.58 -8.75
C ILE A 59 -5.45 -18.27 -9.29
N GLU A 60 -6.28 -17.51 -9.99
CA GLU A 60 -5.92 -16.19 -10.52
C GLU A 60 -6.93 -15.17 -10.04
N THR A 61 -6.45 -14.04 -9.51
CA THR A 61 -7.30 -12.94 -9.07
C THR A 61 -6.72 -11.62 -9.55
N PHE A 62 -7.57 -10.77 -10.11
CA PHE A 62 -7.21 -9.40 -10.47
C PHE A 62 -7.08 -8.54 -9.21
N ILE A 63 -5.98 -7.83 -9.10
CA ILE A 63 -5.72 -6.88 -8.01
C ILE A 63 -5.90 -5.47 -8.58
N PRO A 64 -6.66 -4.60 -7.91
CA PRO A 64 -6.76 -3.20 -8.31
C PRO A 64 -5.37 -2.56 -8.43
N SER A 65 -5.16 -1.78 -9.49
CA SER A 65 -3.97 -0.96 -9.66
C SER A 65 -4.20 0.46 -9.14
N ASN A 66 -3.11 1.15 -8.86
CA ASN A 66 -3.17 2.59 -8.59
C ASN A 66 -3.64 3.33 -9.85
N SER A 67 -4.53 4.29 -9.67
CA SER A 67 -5.01 5.20 -10.71
C SER A 67 -4.91 6.64 -10.20
N ASP A 68 -5.10 7.62 -11.08
CA ASP A 68 -5.03 9.04 -10.73
C ASP A 68 -5.98 9.46 -9.60
N THR A 69 -7.07 8.72 -9.41
CA THR A 69 -8.13 9.04 -8.45
C THR A 69 -8.23 8.05 -7.28
N ARG A 70 -7.53 6.91 -7.35
CA ARG A 70 -7.61 5.85 -6.34
C ARG A 70 -6.25 5.20 -6.16
N SER A 71 -5.78 5.18 -4.92
CA SER A 71 -4.56 4.49 -4.52
C SER A 71 -4.89 3.31 -3.65
N VAL A 72 -4.25 2.16 -3.90
CA VAL A 72 -4.28 1.01 -3.01
C VAL A 72 -3.36 1.32 -1.82
N SER A 73 -3.93 1.39 -0.62
CA SER A 73 -3.18 1.77 0.58
C SER A 73 -2.47 0.59 1.25
N GLN A 74 -3.06 -0.59 1.21
CA GLN A 74 -2.56 -1.78 1.87
C GLN A 74 -2.98 -3.02 1.09
N GLU A 75 -2.06 -3.96 0.93
CA GLU A 75 -2.30 -5.26 0.31
C GLU A 75 -1.73 -6.36 1.20
N GLN A 76 -2.48 -7.43 1.42
CA GLN A 76 -2.03 -8.60 2.17
C GLN A 76 -2.44 -9.86 1.43
N TYR A 77 -1.54 -10.84 1.41
CA TYR A 77 -1.74 -12.13 0.75
C TYR A 77 -1.42 -13.24 1.75
N TYR A 78 -2.38 -14.14 1.94
CA TYR A 78 -2.20 -15.35 2.76
C TYR A 78 -2.12 -16.57 1.84
N ASN A 79 -0.97 -17.24 1.83
CA ASN A 79 -0.64 -18.19 0.77
C ASN A 79 -0.67 -19.65 1.24
N GLY A 80 -0.70 -19.91 2.56
CA GLY A 80 -0.63 -21.26 3.12
C GLY A 80 0.48 -22.10 2.47
N ALA A 81 0.11 -23.25 1.88
CA ALA A 81 1.01 -24.13 1.13
C ALA A 81 1.12 -23.81 -0.38
N PHE A 82 0.40 -22.79 -0.87
CA PHE A 82 0.45 -22.36 -2.26
C PHE A 82 1.65 -21.43 -2.49
N GLY A 83 2.31 -21.59 -3.65
CA GLY A 83 3.23 -20.57 -4.15
C GLY A 83 2.45 -19.38 -4.71
N LEU A 84 2.81 -18.16 -4.31
CA LEU A 84 2.25 -16.92 -4.84
C LEU A 84 3.20 -16.30 -5.87
N ARG A 85 2.65 -15.90 -7.02
CA ARG A 85 3.30 -15.05 -8.01
C ARG A 85 2.40 -13.84 -8.28
N LEU A 86 3.00 -12.65 -8.25
CA LEU A 86 2.35 -11.42 -8.71
C LEU A 86 2.81 -11.16 -10.14
N GLU A 87 1.86 -11.02 -11.06
CA GLU A 87 2.11 -10.59 -12.44
C GLU A 87 1.59 -9.16 -12.57
N SER A 88 2.41 -8.29 -13.15
CA SER A 88 2.00 -6.94 -13.53
C SER A 88 2.20 -6.81 -15.03
N ASP A 89 1.11 -6.65 -15.77
CA ASP A 89 1.15 -6.31 -17.17
C ASP A 89 0.73 -4.84 -17.33
N ASP A 90 1.43 -4.09 -18.18
CA ASP A 90 1.18 -2.65 -18.38
C ASP A 90 -0.20 -2.41 -19.02
N GLU A 91 -0.74 -3.39 -19.75
CA GLU A 91 -2.06 -3.29 -20.42
C GLU A 91 -3.20 -3.93 -19.63
N ASP A 92 -2.96 -5.08 -18.97
CA ASP A 92 -4.03 -5.95 -18.44
C ASP A 92 -4.18 -5.89 -16.91
N GLY A 93 -3.44 -4.98 -16.26
CA GLY A 93 -3.46 -4.76 -14.82
C GLY A 93 -2.65 -5.79 -14.02
N ARG A 94 -2.83 -5.77 -12.69
CA ARG A 94 -2.10 -6.64 -11.77
C ARG A 94 -2.89 -7.88 -11.44
N LYS A 95 -2.23 -9.04 -11.41
CA LYS A 95 -2.84 -10.34 -11.07
C LYS A 95 -2.04 -11.04 -9.99
N ALA A 96 -2.72 -11.61 -9.00
CA ALA A 96 -2.16 -12.59 -8.09
C ALA A 96 -2.48 -13.99 -8.60
N ILE A 97 -1.45 -14.81 -8.69
CA ILE A 97 -1.51 -16.18 -9.16
C ILE A 97 -1.03 -17.07 -8.01
N TRP A 98 -1.93 -17.87 -7.45
CA TRP A 98 -1.56 -18.91 -6.49
C TRP A 98 -1.50 -20.26 -7.18
N THR A 99 -0.44 -21.01 -6.94
CA THR A 99 -0.27 -22.35 -7.48
C THR A 99 0.07 -23.33 -6.38
N TYR A 100 -0.66 -24.43 -6.33
CA TYR A 100 -0.32 -25.58 -5.52
C TYR A 100 0.06 -26.74 -6.43
N ARG A 101 1.26 -27.29 -6.19
CA ARG A 101 1.77 -28.48 -6.86
C ARG A 101 2.03 -29.51 -5.78
N TYR A 102 1.53 -30.72 -5.97
CA TYR A 102 1.85 -31.81 -5.07
C TYR A 102 3.37 -32.05 -5.03
N PRO A 103 3.97 -32.32 -3.86
CA PRO A 103 5.17 -33.13 -3.83
C PRO A 103 4.78 -34.51 -4.40
N ASP A 104 5.52 -34.96 -5.43
CA ASP A 104 5.39 -36.30 -6.00
C ASP A 104 5.82 -37.31 -4.93
N ASP A 105 4.88 -37.70 -4.06
CA ASP A 105 5.10 -38.77 -3.10
C ASP A 105 4.83 -40.09 -3.84
N ARG A 106 5.84 -40.52 -4.60
CA ARG A 106 5.96 -41.85 -5.18
C ARG A 106 6.90 -42.71 -4.35
#